data_AF-A0A352NBT0-F1
#
_entry.id   AF-A0A352NBT0-F1
#
_cell.length_a   1.000
_cell.length_b   1.000
_cell.length_c   1.000
_cell.angle_alpha   90.00
_cell.angle_beta   90.00
_cell.angle_gamma   90.00
#
_symmetry.space_group_name_H-M   'P 1'
#
loop_
_entity.id
_entity.type
_entity.pdbx_description
1 polymer ?
#
loop_
_entity_poly.entity_id
_entity_poly.type
_entity_poly.pdbx_seq_one_letter_code
_entity_poly.pdbx_strand_id
1 'polypeptide(L)'
;MKSRKKLVLFLGLSLVQILIAVFIVVKREDFIYIFPAKEPQTLRELAYDKDRRLGYTVHIKENGKLVPYLVLTKNYIDQGNVLLLRKHLVEPPMSFRDGWEEAYYGHSIPDAFMHKDFIKRLSKDVQENIPLTELGIKPSAKNAGMGHIEKIKRKLFLLSDIDVGNYKGRVRFEDDRNLLYFKRKGGVKEDRLAYLDGDSIPYSWWLRT
;
A
#
# COMPACT_ATOMS: atom_id res chain seq x y z
N MET A 1 -38.83 -45.53 -22.45
CA MET A 1 -38.08 -45.54 -21.17
C MET A 1 -36.59 -45.15 -21.30
N LYS A 2 -35.90 -45.49 -22.40
CA LYS A 2 -34.45 -45.25 -22.60
C LYS A 2 -34.04 -43.77 -22.77
N SER A 3 -34.87 -42.92 -23.41
CA SER A 3 -34.54 -41.50 -23.62
C SER A 3 -34.72 -40.62 -22.37
N ARG A 4 -35.72 -40.89 -21.52
CA ARG A 4 -35.91 -40.20 -20.24
C ARG A 4 -34.72 -40.39 -19.29
N LYS A 5 -34.15 -41.60 -19.23
CA LYS A 5 -32.93 -41.89 -18.43
C LYS A 5 -31.72 -41.10 -18.95
N LYS A 6 -31.55 -41.00 -20.28
CA LYS A 6 -30.48 -40.17 -20.89
C LYS A 6 -30.66 -38.68 -20.61
N LEU A 7 -31.89 -38.16 -20.66
CA LEU A 7 -32.20 -36.77 -20.37
C LEU A 7 -31.90 -36.41 -18.90
N VAL A 8 -32.30 -37.27 -17.95
CA VAL A 8 -32.02 -37.10 -16.52
C VAL A 8 -30.51 -37.16 -16.24
N LEU A 9 -29.78 -38.07 -16.90
CA LEU A 9 -28.33 -38.13 -16.80
C LEU A 9 -27.65 -36.84 -17.33
N PHE A 10 -28.15 -36.31 -18.45
CA PHE A 10 -27.63 -35.07 -19.05
C PHE A 10 -27.89 -33.84 -18.17
N LEU A 11 -29.10 -33.75 -17.61
CA LEU A 11 -29.47 -32.71 -16.64
C LEU A 11 -28.62 -32.79 -15.37
N GLY A 12 -28.39 -34.00 -14.85
CA GLY A 12 -27.52 -34.23 -13.69
C GLY A 12 -26.07 -33.81 -13.96
N LEU A 13 -25.51 -34.17 -15.11
CA LEU A 13 -24.16 -33.76 -15.52
C LEU A 13 -24.03 -32.24 -15.66
N SER A 14 -25.02 -31.58 -16.26
CA SER A 14 -25.08 -30.11 -16.38
C SER A 14 -25.11 -29.42 -15.01
N LEU A 15 -25.92 -29.94 -14.08
CA LEU A 15 -25.98 -29.44 -12.70
C LEU A 15 -24.65 -29.58 -11.97
N VAL A 16 -23.96 -30.72 -12.14
CA VAL A 16 -22.62 -30.94 -11.56
C VAL A 16 -21.60 -29.96 -12.13
N GLN A 17 -21.60 -29.70 -13.45
CA GLN A 17 -20.71 -28.72 -14.06
C GLN A 17 -20.94 -27.30 -13.53
N ILE A 18 -22.20 -26.91 -13.33
CA ILE A 18 -22.57 -25.61 -12.73
C ILE A 18 -22.07 -25.55 -11.28
N LEU A 19 -22.28 -26.60 -10.49
CA LEU A 19 -21.80 -26.65 -9.10
C LEU A 19 -20.27 -26.58 -9.01
N ILE A 20 -19.54 -27.25 -9.92
CA ILE A 20 -18.08 -27.15 -10.02
C ILE A 20 -17.65 -25.72 -10.39
N ALA A 21 -18.30 -25.09 -11.37
CA ALA A 21 -18.00 -23.73 -11.76
C ALA A 21 -18.26 -22.73 -10.61
N VAL A 22 -19.38 -22.87 -9.91
CA VAL A 22 -19.70 -22.07 -8.71
C VAL A 22 -18.68 -22.32 -7.61
N PHE A 23 -18.29 -23.57 -7.37
CA PHE A 23 -17.26 -23.90 -6.38
C PHE A 23 -15.91 -23.25 -6.73
N ILE A 24 -15.48 -23.30 -7.99
CA ILE A 24 -14.23 -22.65 -8.46
C ILE A 24 -14.32 -21.12 -8.29
N VAL A 25 -15.47 -20.50 -8.57
CA VAL A 25 -15.68 -19.06 -8.40
C VAL A 25 -15.67 -18.66 -6.93
N VAL A 26 -16.36 -19.42 -6.07
CA VAL A 26 -16.43 -19.18 -4.61
C VAL A 26 -15.08 -19.44 -3.93
N LYS A 27 -14.34 -20.45 -4.39
CA LYS A 27 -13.02 -20.85 -3.86
C LYS A 27 -11.86 -20.34 -4.69
N ARG A 28 -12.07 -19.32 -5.53
CA ARG A 28 -11.05 -18.79 -6.44
C ARG A 28 -9.76 -18.38 -5.73
N GLU A 29 -9.90 -17.79 -4.53
CA GLU A 29 -8.76 -17.39 -3.69
C GLU A 29 -8.00 -18.59 -3.08
N ASP A 30 -8.64 -19.75 -2.90
CA ASP A 30 -8.00 -20.98 -2.42
C ASP A 30 -7.40 -21.77 -3.60
N PHE A 31 -8.00 -21.68 -4.79
CA PHE A 31 -7.55 -22.38 -6.01
C PHE A 31 -6.22 -21.85 -6.56
N ILE A 32 -5.91 -20.57 -6.36
CA ILE A 32 -4.61 -20.02 -6.79
C ILE A 32 -3.44 -20.76 -6.15
N TYR A 33 -3.61 -21.36 -4.96
CA TYR A 33 -2.58 -22.12 -4.25
C TYR A 33 -2.32 -23.51 -4.84
N ILE A 34 -3.13 -24.00 -5.77
CA ILE A 34 -2.94 -25.30 -6.43
C ILE A 34 -1.83 -25.24 -7.49
N PHE A 35 -1.60 -24.07 -8.09
CA PHE A 35 -0.54 -23.86 -9.07
C PHE A 35 0.63 -23.07 -8.47
N PRO A 36 1.89 -23.42 -8.82
CA PRO A 36 3.04 -22.66 -8.38
C PRO A 36 2.92 -21.21 -8.86
N ALA A 37 3.33 -20.28 -8.01
CA ALA A 37 3.31 -18.87 -8.36
C ALA A 37 4.38 -18.60 -9.42
N LYS A 38 4.02 -17.90 -10.51
CA LYS A 38 4.95 -17.55 -11.58
C LYS A 38 5.95 -16.52 -11.06
N GLU A 39 7.23 -16.65 -11.41
CA GLU A 39 8.23 -15.63 -11.07
C GLU A 39 7.79 -14.24 -11.58
N PRO A 40 7.83 -13.21 -10.70
CA PRO A 40 7.40 -11.87 -11.06
C PRO A 40 8.44 -11.22 -11.97
N GLN A 41 7.99 -10.69 -13.10
CA GLN A 41 8.82 -9.96 -14.06
C GLN A 41 8.79 -8.45 -13.81
N THR A 42 7.79 -7.97 -13.08
CA THR A 42 7.59 -6.54 -12.82
C THR A 42 7.37 -6.27 -11.34
N LEU A 43 7.75 -5.08 -10.88
CA LEU A 43 7.46 -4.63 -9.53
C LEU A 43 5.95 -4.67 -9.23
N ARG A 44 5.12 -4.43 -10.25
CA ARG A 44 3.66 -4.50 -10.17
C ARG A 44 3.15 -5.89 -9.81
N GLU A 45 3.86 -6.95 -10.23
CA GLU A 45 3.52 -8.34 -9.91
C GLU A 45 3.79 -8.72 -8.46
N LEU A 46 4.78 -8.08 -7.84
CA LEU A 46 5.14 -8.24 -6.43
C LEU A 46 4.23 -7.49 -5.45
N ALA A 47 3.31 -6.67 -5.94
CA ALA A 47 2.45 -5.89 -5.06
C ALA A 47 1.60 -6.78 -4.15
N TYR A 48 1.47 -6.40 -2.88
CA TYR A 48 0.71 -7.13 -1.86
C TYR A 48 -0.77 -7.34 -2.24
N ASP A 49 -1.31 -6.47 -3.10
CA ASP A 49 -2.66 -6.53 -3.65
C ASP A 49 -2.78 -7.33 -4.97
N LYS A 50 -1.74 -8.07 -5.36
CA LYS A 50 -1.72 -8.95 -6.54
C LYS A 50 -1.61 -10.43 -6.17
N ASP A 51 -0.43 -10.93 -5.82
CA ASP A 51 -0.22 -12.32 -5.35
C ASP A 51 0.78 -12.34 -4.20
N ARG A 52 0.29 -12.51 -2.98
CA ARG A 52 1.09 -12.44 -1.74
C ARG A 52 2.15 -13.55 -1.65
N ARG A 53 1.99 -14.63 -2.40
CA ARG A 53 2.89 -15.80 -2.36
C ARG A 53 4.24 -15.52 -3.01
N LEU A 54 4.30 -14.53 -3.90
CA LEU A 54 5.53 -14.10 -4.56
C LEU A 54 6.49 -13.38 -3.61
N GLY A 55 6.06 -13.15 -2.36
CA GLY A 55 6.63 -12.11 -1.53
C GLY A 55 6.27 -10.73 -2.06
N TYR A 56 6.45 -9.74 -1.21
CA TYR A 56 6.13 -8.35 -1.52
C TYR A 56 7.23 -7.44 -0.97
N THR A 57 8.46 -7.93 -0.89
CA THR A 57 9.62 -7.17 -0.43
C THR A 57 10.64 -7.09 -1.55
N VAL A 58 11.10 -5.89 -1.84
CA VAL A 58 12.24 -5.61 -2.71
C VAL A 58 13.33 -4.91 -1.91
N HIS A 59 14.55 -4.90 -2.43
CA HIS A 59 15.66 -4.20 -1.79
C HIS A 59 16.10 -3.03 -2.66
N ILE A 60 16.17 -1.84 -2.08
CA ILE A 60 16.65 -0.63 -2.73
C ILE A 60 17.96 -0.23 -2.08
N LYS A 61 18.92 0.20 -2.90
CA LYS A 61 20.23 0.65 -2.42
C LYS A 61 20.12 2.07 -1.87
N GLU A 62 20.23 2.21 -0.55
CA GLU A 62 20.37 3.47 0.18
C GLU A 62 21.82 3.62 0.67
N ASN A 63 22.54 4.67 0.26
CA ASN A 63 23.92 4.93 0.67
C ASN A 63 24.84 3.69 0.57
N GLY A 64 24.68 2.90 -0.49
CA GLY A 64 25.47 1.69 -0.69
C GLY A 64 24.89 0.41 -0.08
N LYS A 65 23.93 0.50 0.85
CA LYS A 65 23.34 -0.63 1.56
C LYS A 65 22.00 -1.04 0.97
N LEU A 66 21.73 -2.34 0.89
CA LEU A 66 20.42 -2.86 0.48
C LEU A 66 19.44 -2.74 1.64
N VAL A 67 18.41 -1.92 1.48
CA VAL A 67 17.36 -1.69 2.47
C VAL A 67 16.05 -2.31 1.98
N PRO A 68 15.30 -3.04 2.83
CA PRO A 68 14.05 -3.66 2.45
C PRO A 68 12.89 -2.64 2.32
N TYR A 69 12.14 -2.77 1.23
CA TYR A 69 10.92 -2.02 0.93
C TYR A 69 9.77 -2.98 0.62
N LEU A 70 8.62 -2.72 1.22
CA LEU A 70 7.38 -3.44 0.98
C LEU A 70 6.67 -2.87 -0.25
N VAL A 71 6.24 -3.73 -1.16
CA VAL A 71 5.45 -3.37 -2.35
C VAL A 71 3.97 -3.43 -1.98
N LEU A 72 3.36 -2.30 -1.66
CA LEU A 72 2.04 -2.26 -1.01
C LEU A 72 0.87 -2.37 -1.98
N THR A 73 0.91 -1.65 -3.10
CA THR A 73 -0.15 -1.66 -4.10
C THR A 73 0.40 -1.45 -5.50
N LYS A 74 -0.23 -2.13 -6.46
CA LYS A 74 0.07 -1.98 -7.88
C LYS A 74 -0.40 -0.65 -8.48
N ASN A 75 -1.33 0.05 -7.85
CA ASN A 75 -1.95 1.26 -8.40
C ASN A 75 -2.33 2.20 -7.26
N TYR A 76 -1.36 2.96 -6.78
CA TYR A 76 -1.57 3.92 -5.71
C TYR A 76 -2.45 5.07 -6.19
N ILE A 77 -3.51 5.35 -5.41
CA ILE A 77 -4.46 6.45 -5.60
C ILE A 77 -4.94 6.63 -7.06
N ASP A 78 -5.09 5.51 -7.77
CA ASP A 78 -5.49 5.45 -9.18
C ASP A 78 -4.60 6.21 -10.19
N GLN A 79 -3.37 6.58 -9.80
CA GLN A 79 -2.41 7.28 -10.68
C GLN A 79 -1.49 6.32 -11.46
N GLY A 80 -1.74 5.01 -11.39
CA GLY A 80 -1.04 3.98 -12.17
C GLY A 80 0.27 3.49 -11.55
N ASN A 81 0.77 4.15 -10.50
CA ASN A 81 2.10 3.89 -9.93
C ASN A 81 2.09 2.80 -8.84
N VAL A 82 3.21 2.11 -8.69
CA VAL A 82 3.40 1.13 -7.61
C VAL A 82 3.88 1.85 -6.35
N LEU A 83 3.23 1.60 -5.21
CA LEU A 83 3.66 2.18 -3.92
C LEU A 83 4.66 1.27 -3.22
N LEU A 84 5.79 1.83 -2.85
CA LEU A 84 6.78 1.20 -1.98
C LEU A 84 6.79 1.87 -0.61
N LEU A 85 6.83 1.05 0.44
CA LEU A 85 7.00 1.49 1.82
C LEU A 85 8.32 0.97 2.36
N ARG A 86 9.20 1.86 2.81
CA ARG A 86 10.43 1.45 3.50
C ARG A 86 10.04 0.63 4.74
N LYS A 87 10.57 -0.60 4.86
CA LYS A 87 10.13 -1.54 5.90
C LYS A 87 10.47 -1.08 7.31
N HIS A 88 11.65 -0.49 7.49
CA HIS A 88 12.12 0.00 8.78
C HIS A 88 12.09 1.52 8.83
N LEU A 89 12.04 2.09 10.04
CA LEU A 89 12.10 3.52 10.28
C LEU A 89 13.49 4.10 9.98
N VAL A 90 13.52 5.40 9.71
CA VAL A 90 14.76 6.15 9.49
C VAL A 90 15.23 6.73 10.81
N GLU A 91 16.52 6.57 11.10
CA GLU A 91 17.18 7.21 12.23
C GLU A 91 17.91 8.50 11.82
N PRO A 92 18.04 9.47 12.75
CA PRO A 92 17.40 9.54 14.06
C PRO A 92 15.90 9.91 13.96
N PRO A 93 15.11 9.74 15.05
CA PRO A 93 13.73 10.23 15.09
C PRO A 93 13.69 11.73 14.80
N MET A 94 12.69 12.13 14.02
CA MET A 94 12.54 13.49 13.52
C MET A 94 11.29 14.15 14.10
N SER A 95 11.43 15.41 14.52
CA SER A 95 10.28 16.26 14.85
C SER A 95 9.47 16.56 13.60
N PHE A 96 8.15 16.67 13.71
CA PHE A 96 7.33 17.04 12.55
C PHE A 96 7.50 18.51 12.15
N ARG A 97 7.84 19.36 13.12
CA ARG A 97 7.93 20.82 13.01
C ARG A 97 8.88 21.38 14.07
N ASP A 98 9.24 22.65 13.91
CA ASP A 98 9.91 23.44 14.94
C ASP A 98 8.86 24.04 15.90
N GLY A 99 9.06 23.89 17.21
CA GLY A 99 8.20 24.51 18.23
C GLY A 99 6.71 24.12 18.18
N TRP A 100 5.83 25.12 18.36
CA TRP A 100 4.40 24.95 18.65
C TRP A 100 3.44 25.28 17.49
N GLU A 101 3.94 25.55 16.28
CA GLU A 101 3.12 25.93 15.11
C GLU A 101 2.12 24.84 14.69
N GLU A 102 1.05 25.16 13.96
CA GLU A 102 0.11 24.12 13.50
C GLU A 102 0.79 23.08 12.57
N ALA A 103 0.44 21.79 12.73
CA ALA A 103 1.08 20.71 11.97
C ALA A 103 0.57 20.67 10.52
N TYR A 104 1.27 21.37 9.62
CA TYR A 104 1.01 21.35 8.18
C TYR A 104 2.07 20.52 7.44
N TYR A 105 1.64 19.50 6.68
CA TYR A 105 2.54 18.53 6.07
C TYR A 105 3.40 19.11 4.95
N GLY A 106 2.85 19.95 4.07
CA GLY A 106 3.51 20.42 2.84
C GLY A 106 4.80 21.21 3.04
N HIS A 107 5.07 21.66 4.28
CA HIS A 107 6.29 22.33 4.71
C HIS A 107 6.86 21.76 6.03
N SER A 108 6.47 20.53 6.38
CA SER A 108 6.97 19.85 7.58
C SER A 108 8.43 19.45 7.43
N ILE A 109 9.13 19.25 8.57
CA ILE A 109 10.52 18.79 8.57
C ILE A 109 10.66 17.43 7.85
N PRO A 110 9.77 16.43 8.06
CA PRO A 110 9.83 15.17 7.31
C PRO A 110 9.63 15.36 5.80
N ASP A 111 8.71 16.22 5.37
CA ASP A 111 8.52 16.51 3.94
C ASP A 111 9.80 17.10 3.34
N ALA A 112 10.39 18.11 4.00
CA ALA A 112 11.65 18.73 3.61
C ALA A 112 12.80 17.72 3.52
N PHE A 113 12.99 16.93 4.57
CA PHE A 113 14.01 15.90 4.63
C PHE A 113 13.87 14.89 3.48
N MET A 114 12.65 14.41 3.20
CA MET A 114 12.44 13.41 2.15
C MET A 114 12.86 13.91 0.77
N HIS A 115 12.49 15.13 0.41
CA HIS A 115 12.74 15.66 -0.94
C HIS A 115 14.11 16.34 -1.10
N LYS A 116 14.75 16.79 -0.02
CA LYS A 116 16.07 17.44 -0.08
C LYS A 116 17.22 16.48 0.22
N ASP A 117 17.06 15.59 1.20
CA ASP A 117 18.18 14.85 1.77
C ASP A 117 18.04 13.35 1.62
N PHE A 118 16.88 12.78 1.94
CA PHE A 118 16.66 11.34 1.83
C PHE A 118 16.76 10.86 0.38
N ILE A 119 16.20 11.60 -0.59
CA ILE A 119 16.24 11.22 -2.00
C ILE A 119 17.68 11.02 -2.52
N LYS A 120 18.65 11.78 -2.00
CA LYS A 120 20.07 11.69 -2.37
C LYS A 120 20.71 10.38 -1.93
N ARG A 121 20.11 9.67 -0.98
CA ARG A 121 20.58 8.35 -0.51
C ARG A 121 20.33 7.27 -1.56
N LEU A 122 19.36 7.47 -2.44
CA LEU A 122 19.02 6.53 -3.51
C LEU A 122 19.99 6.71 -4.68
N SER A 123 20.28 5.66 -5.43
CA SER A 123 21.04 5.77 -6.69
C SER A 123 20.31 6.65 -7.71
N LYS A 124 21.04 7.34 -8.60
CA LYS A 124 20.45 8.21 -9.63
C LYS A 124 19.38 7.51 -10.48
N ASP A 125 19.67 6.28 -10.92
CA ASP A 125 18.72 5.47 -11.69
C ASP A 125 17.38 5.28 -10.95
N VAL A 126 17.41 4.90 -9.67
CA VAL A 126 16.20 4.83 -8.82
C VAL A 126 15.52 6.19 -8.70
N GLN A 127 16.26 7.28 -8.47
CA GLN A 127 15.69 8.62 -8.34
C GLN A 127 14.93 9.06 -9.60
N GLU A 128 15.47 8.75 -10.79
CA GLU A 128 14.89 9.08 -12.09
C GLU A 128 13.63 8.27 -12.38
N ASN A 129 13.57 7.02 -11.90
CA ASN A 129 12.42 6.12 -12.09
C ASN A 129 11.30 6.29 -11.05
N ILE A 130 11.46 7.14 -10.02
CA ILE A 130 10.38 7.46 -9.08
C ILE A 130 9.50 8.58 -9.66
N PRO A 131 8.21 8.30 -9.97
CA PRO A 131 7.30 9.30 -10.54
C PRO A 131 6.87 10.33 -9.49
N LEU A 132 6.55 11.54 -9.95
CA LEU A 132 5.82 12.50 -9.12
C LEU A 132 4.39 12.01 -8.94
N THR A 133 3.94 11.96 -7.69
CA THR A 133 2.58 11.56 -7.31
C THR A 133 1.87 12.78 -6.73
N GLU A 134 0.65 13.04 -7.21
CA GLU A 134 -0.21 14.09 -6.65
C GLU A 134 -0.93 13.57 -5.41
N LEU A 135 -0.84 14.28 -4.29
CA LEU A 135 -1.28 13.85 -2.98
C LEU A 135 -2.21 14.90 -2.38
N GLY A 136 -3.35 14.45 -1.83
CA GLY A 136 -4.18 15.29 -0.97
C GLY A 136 -3.57 15.45 0.43
N ILE A 137 -3.56 16.66 0.96
CA ILE A 137 -3.12 16.97 2.32
C ILE A 137 -4.11 17.89 3.01
N LYS A 138 -4.03 17.95 4.34
CA LYS A 138 -4.79 18.96 5.09
C LYS A 138 -4.38 20.36 4.65
N PRO A 139 -5.34 21.27 4.42
CA PRO A 139 -5.02 22.64 4.06
C PRO A 139 -4.25 23.32 5.20
N SER A 140 -3.40 24.29 4.84
CA SER A 140 -2.79 25.18 5.83
C SER A 140 -3.84 25.97 6.63
N ALA A 141 -3.46 26.50 7.80
CA ALA A 141 -4.32 27.33 8.66
C ALA A 141 -5.04 28.45 7.88
N LYS A 142 -4.33 29.08 6.93
CA LYS A 142 -4.85 30.16 6.07
C LYS A 142 -6.03 29.69 5.21
N ASN A 143 -6.04 28.41 4.84
CA ASN A 143 -7.03 27.81 3.94
C ASN A 143 -8.01 26.88 4.68
N ALA A 144 -7.93 26.80 6.02
CA ALA A 144 -8.79 25.95 6.84
C ALA A 144 -10.25 26.42 6.80
N GLY A 145 -11.21 25.48 6.81
CA GLY A 145 -12.64 25.77 6.87
C GLY A 145 -13.38 25.88 5.53
N MET A 146 -12.68 25.92 4.39
CA MET A 146 -13.32 25.97 3.06
C MET A 146 -13.69 24.59 2.47
N GLY A 147 -13.60 23.51 3.25
CA GLY A 147 -13.75 22.14 2.73
C GLY A 147 -12.70 21.78 1.67
N HIS A 148 -11.64 22.57 1.56
CA HIS A 148 -10.64 22.47 0.51
C HIS A 148 -9.58 21.43 0.87
N ILE A 149 -9.31 20.54 -0.07
CA ILE A 149 -8.16 19.64 -0.03
C ILE A 149 -7.04 20.30 -0.79
N GLU A 150 -5.90 20.48 -0.15
CA GLU A 150 -4.71 20.98 -0.83
C GLU A 150 -3.98 19.83 -1.51
N LYS A 151 -3.54 20.05 -2.76
CA LYS A 151 -2.85 19.05 -3.56
C LYS A 151 -1.37 19.41 -3.72
N ILE A 152 -0.49 18.46 -3.40
CA ILE A 152 0.96 18.61 -3.57
C ILE A 152 1.51 17.48 -4.43
N LYS A 153 2.61 17.72 -5.15
CA LYS A 153 3.31 16.68 -5.91
C LYS A 153 4.60 16.28 -5.22
N ARG A 154 4.78 14.98 -4.97
CA ARG A 154 5.97 14.43 -4.28
C ARG A 154 6.39 13.09 -4.89
N LYS A 155 7.70 12.84 -4.90
CA LYS A 155 8.29 11.51 -5.20
C LYS A 155 8.30 10.61 -3.97
N LEU A 156 8.61 11.18 -2.82
CA LEU A 156 8.70 10.52 -1.52
C LEU A 156 7.77 11.24 -0.55
N PHE A 157 7.00 10.48 0.22
CA PHE A 157 5.96 11.03 1.09
C PHE A 157 5.61 10.08 2.23
N LEU A 158 4.99 10.64 3.27
CA LEU A 158 4.36 9.86 4.33
C LEU A 158 2.98 9.34 3.88
N LEU A 159 2.59 8.17 4.37
CA LEU A 159 1.25 7.62 4.17
C LEU A 159 0.20 8.49 4.86
N SER A 160 -1.04 8.47 4.38
CA SER A 160 -2.16 9.12 5.06
C SER A 160 -2.78 8.20 6.13
N ASP A 161 -3.63 8.77 6.98
CA ASP A 161 -4.46 7.98 7.90
C ASP A 161 -5.35 6.98 7.18
N ILE A 162 -5.84 7.35 6.00
CA ILE A 162 -6.75 6.53 5.22
C ILE A 162 -5.99 5.32 4.68
N ASP A 163 -4.76 5.53 4.20
CA ASP A 163 -3.87 4.46 3.72
C ASP A 163 -3.69 3.37 4.77
N VAL A 164 -3.44 3.77 6.03
CA VAL A 164 -3.27 2.84 7.17
C VAL A 164 -4.57 2.42 7.84
N GLY A 165 -5.72 2.79 7.28
CA GLY A 165 -7.05 2.42 7.77
C GLY A 165 -7.40 3.02 9.14
N ASN A 166 -6.97 4.24 9.42
CA ASN A 166 -7.34 5.04 10.58
C ASN A 166 -8.52 5.95 10.25
N TYR A 167 -9.74 5.43 10.40
CA TYR A 167 -10.98 6.10 9.99
C TYR A 167 -11.61 7.03 11.04
N LYS A 168 -10.94 7.30 12.18
CA LYS A 168 -11.55 8.10 13.25
C LYS A 168 -11.62 9.57 12.85
N GLY A 169 -12.74 9.96 12.24
CA GLY A 169 -13.21 11.36 12.13
C GLY A 169 -12.48 12.27 11.15
N ARG A 170 -11.70 11.74 10.19
CA ARG A 170 -10.87 12.56 9.29
C ARG A 170 -11.53 12.78 7.93
N VAL A 171 -11.26 13.96 7.36
CA VAL A 171 -11.62 14.34 5.98
C VAL A 171 -11.16 13.22 5.05
N ARG A 172 -12.10 12.66 4.27
CA ARG A 172 -11.74 11.71 3.21
C ARG A 172 -11.14 12.50 2.06
N PHE A 173 -9.88 12.26 1.76
CA PHE A 173 -9.29 12.70 0.50
C PHE A 173 -9.85 11.79 -0.60
N GLU A 174 -10.42 12.39 -1.66
CA GLU A 174 -11.17 11.66 -2.70
C GLU A 174 -10.36 10.50 -3.31
N ASP A 175 -9.04 10.68 -3.40
CA ASP A 175 -8.12 9.74 -4.04
C ASP A 175 -7.53 8.68 -3.07
N ASP A 176 -7.60 8.92 -1.76
CA ASP A 176 -6.97 8.04 -0.77
C ASP A 176 -7.82 6.79 -0.49
N ARG A 177 -7.18 5.62 -0.46
CA ARG A 177 -7.84 4.34 -0.20
C ARG A 177 -7.04 3.49 0.76
N ASN A 178 -7.74 2.76 1.63
CA ASN A 178 -7.09 1.85 2.58
C ASN A 178 -6.31 0.77 1.84
N LEU A 179 -5.00 0.72 2.11
CA LEU A 179 -4.11 -0.25 1.52
C LEU A 179 -4.36 -1.62 2.13
N LEU A 180 -4.52 -2.64 1.29
CA LEU A 180 -4.81 -4.01 1.72
C LEU A 180 -3.80 -4.55 2.75
N TYR A 181 -2.56 -4.04 2.72
CA TYR A 181 -1.51 -4.36 3.69
C TYR A 181 -1.92 -4.02 5.13
N PHE A 182 -2.54 -2.86 5.37
CA PHE A 182 -2.95 -2.42 6.73
C PHE A 182 -4.38 -2.86 7.11
N LYS A 183 -5.04 -3.64 6.25
CA LYS A 183 -6.39 -4.16 6.50
C LYS A 183 -6.32 -5.24 7.56
N ARG A 184 -7.11 -5.07 8.63
CA ARG A 184 -7.15 -6.00 9.79
C ARG A 184 -7.31 -7.46 9.33
N LYS A 185 -6.39 -8.32 9.75
CA LYS A 185 -6.60 -9.77 9.82
C LYS A 185 -6.88 -10.12 11.28
N GLY A 186 -8.03 -10.74 11.57
CA GLY A 186 -8.29 -11.34 12.88
C GLY A 186 -8.32 -10.42 14.10
N GLY A 187 -8.37 -9.09 13.93
CA GLY A 187 -8.53 -8.12 15.03
C GLY A 187 -7.23 -7.51 15.58
N VAL A 188 -6.06 -8.04 15.25
CA VAL A 188 -4.76 -7.51 15.69
C VAL A 188 -4.20 -6.50 14.66
N LYS A 189 -3.47 -5.48 15.13
CA LYS A 189 -2.94 -4.36 14.32
C LYS A 189 -1.43 -4.43 14.11
N GLU A 190 -0.83 -5.62 14.06
CA GLU A 190 0.64 -5.76 13.99
C GLU A 190 1.23 -5.05 12.76
N ASP A 191 0.53 -5.11 11.61
CA ASP A 191 0.93 -4.44 10.37
C ASP A 191 0.94 -2.90 10.45
N ARG A 192 0.42 -2.30 11.54
CA ARG A 192 0.45 -0.84 11.77
C ARG A 192 1.57 -0.39 12.69
N LEU A 193 2.40 -1.31 13.15
CA LEU A 193 3.57 -1.01 13.96
C LEU A 193 4.77 -0.77 13.03
N ALA A 194 5.59 0.21 13.38
CA ALA A 194 6.82 0.52 12.68
C ALA A 194 8.01 0.16 13.57
N TYR A 195 9.10 -0.33 12.99
CA TYR A 195 10.27 -0.78 13.76
C TYR A 195 11.54 -0.17 13.20
N LEU A 196 12.51 0.05 14.08
CA LEU A 196 13.89 0.28 13.68
C LEU A 196 14.53 -1.04 13.22
N ASP A 197 15.57 -0.95 12.40
CA ASP A 197 16.24 -2.15 11.89
C ASP A 197 16.96 -2.87 13.04
N GLY A 198 16.63 -4.14 13.25
CA GLY A 198 17.15 -4.93 14.38
C GLY A 198 16.48 -4.66 15.73
N ASP A 199 15.46 -3.79 15.79
CA ASP A 199 14.72 -3.50 17.03
C ASP A 199 13.39 -4.27 17.10
N SER A 200 12.95 -4.55 18.31
CA SER A 200 11.66 -5.17 18.65
C SER A 200 10.66 -4.19 19.25
N ILE A 201 11.10 -2.98 19.61
CA ILE A 201 10.24 -1.92 20.16
C ILE A 201 9.42 -1.30 19.02
N PRO A 202 8.08 -1.31 19.12
CA PRO A 202 7.24 -0.72 18.10
C PRO A 202 7.10 0.80 18.29
N TYR A 203 7.07 1.49 17.16
CA TYR A 203 6.80 2.91 17.02
C TYR A 203 5.51 3.12 16.21
N SER A 204 4.95 4.33 16.30
CA SER A 204 3.86 4.76 15.44
C SER A 204 4.39 5.41 14.17
N TRP A 205 3.70 5.19 13.04
CA TRP A 205 3.99 5.87 11.79
C TRP A 205 3.71 7.37 11.90
N TRP A 206 4.63 8.19 11.39
CA TRP A 206 4.28 9.56 11.00
C TRP A 206 3.40 9.50 9.75
N LEU A 207 2.29 10.24 9.79
CA LEU A 207 1.32 10.28 8.70
C LEU A 207 1.18 11.71 8.19
N ARG A 208 0.84 11.88 6.91
CA ARG A 208 0.69 13.20 6.27
C ARG A 208 -0.61 13.93 6.63
N THR A 209 -1.54 13.27 7.34
CA THR A 209 -2.89 13.77 7.62
C THR A 209 -3.28 13.58 9.08
#